data_AF-F0XXC4-F1
#
_entry.id   AF-F0XXC4-F1
#
_cell.length_a   1.000
_cell.length_b   1.000
_cell.length_c   1.000
_cell.angle_alpha   90.00
_cell.angle_beta   90.00
_cell.angle_gamma   90.00
#
_symmetry.space_group_name_H-M   'P 1'
#
loop_
_entity.id
_entity.type
_entity.pdbx_description
1 polymer ?
#
loop_
_entity_poly.entity_id
_entity_poly.type
_entity_poly.pdbx_seq_one_letter_code
_entity_poly.pdbx_strand_id
1 'polypeptide(L)'
;PRPRDVGQGALGDCWLLSSLSVLANFPELVRRLVWAADDSGRSAAGVFAARLCLAGEFRVVTVDDAVPARRDGRPAFAGVDAGALWPAIVEKAAAKLHGSYGALDSGNAAEAL
;
A
#
# COMPACT_ATOMS: atom_id res chain seq x y z
N PRO A 1 0.54 7.02 -10.30
CA PRO A 1 -0.24 7.29 -9.07
C PRO A 1 -1.14 8.51 -9.25
N ARG A 2 -2.42 8.37 -8.89
CA ARG A 2 -3.43 9.43 -8.84
C ARG A 2 -4.28 9.24 -7.57
N PRO A 3 -4.86 10.30 -6.96
CA PRO A 3 -5.67 10.16 -5.75
C PRO A 3 -6.85 9.20 -5.89
N ARG A 4 -7.46 9.14 -7.08
CA ARG A 4 -8.56 8.21 -7.40
C ARG A 4 -8.17 6.73 -7.32
N ASP A 5 -6.87 6.43 -7.36
CA ASP A 5 -6.35 5.07 -7.27
C ASP A 5 -6.52 4.52 -5.82
N VAL A 6 -6.67 5.40 -4.84
CA VAL A 6 -6.77 5.05 -3.42
C VAL A 6 -8.22 5.09 -2.97
N GLY A 7 -8.68 4.01 -2.36
CA GLY A 7 -9.86 4.08 -1.53
C GLY A 7 -10.08 2.83 -0.69
N GLN A 8 -10.98 3.01 0.27
CA GLN A 8 -11.12 2.12 1.41
C GLN A 8 -11.95 0.88 1.07
N GLY A 9 -11.41 -0.28 1.46
CA GLY A 9 -12.10 -1.55 1.41
C GLY A 9 -12.77 -1.90 2.73
N ALA A 10 -12.77 -3.18 3.06
CA ALA A 10 -13.49 -3.70 4.23
C ALA A 10 -12.73 -3.55 5.56
N LEU A 11 -11.52 -2.98 5.55
CA LEU A 11 -10.65 -2.84 6.73
C LEU A 11 -10.76 -1.42 7.32
N GLY A 12 -10.64 -1.31 8.65
CA GLY A 12 -10.61 -0.03 9.38
C GLY A 12 -9.27 0.69 9.32
N ASP A 13 -8.58 0.66 8.19
CA ASP A 13 -7.25 1.24 7.96
C ASP A 13 -7.32 2.61 7.27
N CYS A 14 -8.42 3.34 7.45
CA CYS A 14 -8.66 4.65 6.82
C CYS A 14 -7.55 5.66 7.10
N TRP A 15 -6.86 5.54 8.23
CA TRP A 15 -5.69 6.34 8.62
C TRP A 15 -4.53 6.20 7.62
N LEU A 16 -4.29 4.98 7.13
CA LEU A 16 -3.28 4.67 6.12
C LEU A 16 -3.74 5.14 4.75
N LEU A 17 -4.95 4.77 4.34
CA LEU A 17 -5.47 5.08 3.00
C LEU A 17 -5.69 6.58 2.78
N SER A 18 -6.10 7.33 3.81
CA SER A 18 -6.21 8.79 3.72
C SER A 18 -4.84 9.42 3.45
N SER A 19 -3.79 8.93 4.12
CA SER A 19 -2.42 9.39 3.93
C SER A 19 -1.89 9.04 2.54
N LEU A 20 -2.19 7.84 2.03
CA LEU A 20 -1.84 7.45 0.66
C LEU A 20 -2.56 8.30 -0.40
N SER A 21 -3.83 8.68 -0.16
CA SER A 21 -4.58 9.58 -1.06
C SER A 21 -3.93 10.96 -1.16
N VAL A 22 -3.41 11.50 -0.05
CA VAL A 22 -2.61 12.73 -0.05
C VAL A 22 -1.32 12.53 -0.85
N LEU A 23 -0.56 11.46 -0.56
CA LEU A 23 0.69 11.15 -1.26
C LEU A 23 0.50 10.94 -2.76
N ALA A 24 -0.66 10.46 -3.19
CA ALA A 24 -0.96 10.26 -4.60
C ALA A 24 -0.99 11.57 -5.42
N ASN A 25 -1.04 12.74 -4.77
CA ASN A 25 -0.83 14.05 -5.41
C ASN A 25 0.65 14.35 -5.70
N PHE A 26 1.57 13.55 -5.15
CA PHE A 26 3.02 13.72 -5.28
C PHE A 26 3.65 12.44 -5.86
N PRO A 27 3.58 12.22 -7.18
CA PRO A 27 4.04 10.97 -7.80
C PRO A 27 5.48 10.59 -7.47
N GLU A 28 6.37 11.56 -7.29
CA GLU A 28 7.77 11.31 -6.92
C GLU A 28 7.91 10.76 -5.49
N LEU A 29 7.04 11.17 -4.57
CA LEU A 29 7.00 10.59 -3.23
C LEU A 29 6.46 9.16 -3.26
N VAL A 30 5.45 8.90 -4.08
CA VAL A 30 4.92 7.53 -4.26
C VAL A 30 5.98 6.59 -4.83
N ARG A 31 6.79 7.04 -5.80
CA ARG A 31 7.91 6.22 -6.34
C ARG A 31 9.01 5.93 -5.31
N ARG A 32 9.18 6.80 -4.31
CA ARG A 32 10.08 6.56 -3.17
C ARG A 32 9.44 5.68 -2.09
N LEU A 33 8.12 5.64 -2.05
CA LEU A 33 7.33 4.83 -1.13
C LEU A 33 7.25 3.39 -1.60
N VAL A 34 7.03 3.15 -2.90
CA VAL A 34 6.88 1.81 -3.48
C VAL A 34 7.47 1.76 -4.88
N TRP A 35 8.25 0.71 -5.14
CA TRP A 35 8.89 0.47 -6.44
C TRP A 35 8.99 -1.03 -6.73
N ALA A 36 9.16 -1.36 -8.02
CA ALA A 36 9.46 -2.72 -8.45
C ALA A 36 10.86 -3.12 -7.95
N ALA A 37 10.98 -4.28 -7.28
CA ALA A 37 12.24 -4.69 -6.66
C ALA A 37 13.34 -5.07 -7.68
N ASP A 38 12.97 -5.28 -8.94
CA ASP A 38 13.86 -5.61 -10.05
C ASP A 38 14.24 -4.39 -10.91
N ASP A 39 13.94 -3.17 -10.45
CA ASP A 39 14.15 -1.89 -11.15
C ASP A 39 13.47 -1.78 -12.53
N SER A 40 12.61 -2.73 -12.91
CA SER A 40 11.92 -2.75 -14.22
C SER A 40 10.74 -1.75 -14.29
N GLY A 41 10.39 -1.13 -13.16
CA GLY A 41 9.23 -0.24 -13.02
C GLY A 41 7.86 -0.94 -12.98
N ARG A 42 7.77 -2.24 -13.34
CA ARG A 42 6.52 -3.03 -13.28
C ARG A 42 6.64 -4.34 -12.50
N SER A 43 7.86 -4.71 -12.10
CA SER A 43 8.23 -5.99 -11.52
C SER A 43 7.80 -7.18 -12.38
N ALA A 44 8.69 -7.64 -13.25
CA ALA A 44 8.44 -8.83 -14.07
C ALA A 44 8.28 -10.10 -13.20
N ALA A 45 8.87 -10.09 -12.00
CA ALA A 45 8.77 -11.17 -11.03
C ALA A 45 7.60 -11.03 -10.04
N GLY A 46 6.78 -9.97 -10.12
CA GLY A 46 5.69 -9.71 -9.19
C GLY A 46 6.16 -9.30 -7.78
N VAL A 47 7.42 -8.88 -7.63
CA VAL A 47 8.03 -8.50 -6.35
C VAL A 47 8.23 -6.99 -6.23
N PHE A 48 7.73 -6.41 -5.16
CA PHE A 48 7.77 -4.97 -4.89
C PHE A 48 8.49 -4.70 -3.57
N ALA A 49 9.16 -3.56 -3.50
CA ALA A 49 9.70 -3.03 -2.26
C ALA A 49 8.89 -1.79 -1.88
N ALA A 50 8.56 -1.69 -0.58
CA ALA A 50 7.90 -0.54 -0.01
C ALA A 50 8.71 -0.02 1.18
N ARG A 51 8.87 1.30 1.27
CA ARG A 51 9.54 1.99 2.36
C ARG A 51 8.51 2.71 3.22
N LEU A 52 8.31 2.23 4.44
CA LEU A 52 7.32 2.76 5.38
C LEU A 52 8.02 3.30 6.63
N CYS A 53 7.50 4.37 7.19
CA CYS A 53 7.92 4.87 8.49
C CYS A 53 7.00 4.25 9.54
N LEU A 54 7.56 3.57 10.53
CA LEU A 54 6.81 3.04 11.66
C LEU A 54 7.51 3.47 12.94
N ALA A 55 6.77 4.14 13.83
CA ALA A 55 7.30 4.71 15.08
C ALA A 55 8.55 5.60 14.89
N GLY A 56 8.61 6.35 13.77
CA GLY A 56 9.73 7.25 13.45
C GLY A 56 10.93 6.59 12.76
N GLU A 57 10.88 5.27 12.52
CA GLU A 57 11.93 4.54 11.80
C GLU A 57 11.48 4.14 10.40
N PHE A 58 12.28 4.49 9.39
CA PHE A 58 12.07 4.00 8.03
C PHE A 58 12.51 2.54 7.90
N ARG A 59 11.60 1.69 7.42
CA ARG A 59 11.84 0.27 7.13
C ARG A 59 11.47 -0.03 5.69
N VAL A 60 12.34 -0.78 5.01
CA VAL A 60 12.08 -1.28 3.66
C VAL A 60 11.62 -2.73 3.76
N VAL A 61 10.49 -3.02 3.14
CA VAL A 61 9.86 -4.35 3.16
C VAL A 61 9.57 -4.79 1.74
N THR A 62 9.95 -6.03 1.44
CA THR A 62 9.65 -6.68 0.17
C THR A 62 8.37 -7.51 0.30
N VAL A 63 7.46 -7.34 -0.67
CA VAL A 63 6.19 -8.06 -0.78
C VAL A 63 5.97 -8.49 -2.22
N ASP A 64 5.31 -9.62 -2.42
CA ASP A 64 4.82 -10.03 -3.73
C ASP A 64 3.47 -9.37 -4.08
N ASP A 65 3.00 -9.54 -5.30
CA ASP A 65 1.76 -8.98 -5.86
C ASP A 65 0.49 -9.76 -5.51
N ALA A 66 0.58 -10.89 -4.79
CA ALA A 66 -0.58 -11.63 -4.34
C ALA A 66 -1.25 -10.90 -3.18
N VAL A 67 -2.27 -10.10 -3.51
CA VAL A 67 -3.11 -9.40 -2.53
C VAL A 67 -4.45 -10.11 -2.38
N PRO A 68 -5.07 -10.10 -1.18
CA PRO A 68 -6.40 -10.63 -0.99
C PRO A 68 -7.40 -9.95 -1.95
N ALA A 69 -8.18 -10.75 -2.67
CA ALA A 69 -9.13 -10.26 -3.67
C ALA A 69 -10.57 -10.69 -3.32
N ARG A 70 -11.52 -9.87 -3.71
CA ARG A 70 -12.96 -10.16 -3.65
C ARG A 70 -13.33 -11.15 -4.76
N ARG A 71 -14.56 -11.66 -4.72
CA ARG A 71 -15.08 -12.60 -5.74
C ARG A 71 -15.11 -12.01 -7.16
N ASP A 72 -15.10 -10.68 -7.29
CA ASP A 72 -15.05 -9.98 -8.58
C ASP A 72 -13.62 -9.74 -9.10
N GLY A 73 -12.60 -10.26 -8.40
CA GLY A 73 -11.19 -10.13 -8.77
C GLY A 73 -10.55 -8.80 -8.40
N ARG A 74 -11.27 -7.89 -7.72
CA ARG A 74 -10.71 -6.63 -7.22
C ARG A 74 -10.05 -6.82 -5.84
N PRO A 75 -9.04 -6.02 -5.47
CA PRO A 75 -8.47 -6.05 -4.12
C PRO A 75 -9.55 -5.94 -3.02
N ALA A 76 -9.39 -6.73 -1.95
CA ALA A 76 -10.36 -6.81 -0.87
C ALA A 76 -10.35 -5.57 0.04
N PHE A 77 -9.16 -5.01 0.26
CA PHE A 77 -8.89 -3.95 1.22
C PHE A 77 -8.51 -2.64 0.49
N ALA A 78 -7.25 -2.34 0.18
CA ALA A 78 -6.91 -1.12 -0.54
C ALA A 78 -7.12 -1.24 -2.06
N GLY A 79 -7.87 -0.30 -2.64
CA GLY A 79 -7.90 -0.09 -4.08
C GLY A 79 -9.20 0.50 -4.59
N VAL A 80 -9.11 1.54 -5.43
CA VAL A 80 -10.25 2.07 -6.19
C VAL A 80 -9.81 2.39 -7.61
N ASP A 81 -10.64 1.95 -8.55
CA ASP A 81 -10.65 2.19 -10.00
C ASP A 81 -9.32 2.34 -10.78
N ALA A 82 -9.25 1.59 -11.89
CA ALA A 82 -8.24 1.67 -12.96
C ALA A 82 -6.97 0.82 -12.82
N GLY A 83 -7.00 -0.28 -12.06
CA GLY A 83 -5.94 -1.30 -12.11
C GLY A 83 -4.60 -0.86 -11.50
N ALA A 84 -4.61 0.16 -10.66
CA ALA A 84 -3.44 0.62 -9.92
C ALA A 84 -3.21 -0.28 -8.69
N LEU A 85 -2.21 -1.16 -8.77
CA LEU A 85 -1.89 -2.11 -7.69
C LEU A 85 -1.15 -1.48 -6.50
N TRP A 86 -0.52 -0.32 -6.72
CA TRP A 86 0.39 0.30 -5.74
C TRP A 86 -0.22 0.54 -4.34
N PRO A 87 -1.51 0.94 -4.17
CA PRO A 87 -2.08 1.10 -2.82
C PRO A 87 -2.20 -0.25 -2.11
N ALA A 88 -2.61 -1.29 -2.82
CA ALA A 88 -2.72 -2.66 -2.30
C ALA A 88 -1.35 -3.24 -1.91
N ILE A 89 -0.29 -2.93 -2.68
CA ILE A 89 1.08 -3.31 -2.32
C ILE A 89 1.54 -2.62 -1.03
N VAL A 90 1.27 -1.32 -0.91
CA VAL A 90 1.66 -0.54 0.27
C VAL A 90 0.92 -1.02 1.52
N GLU A 91 -0.39 -1.24 1.41
CA GLU A 91 -1.20 -1.81 2.50
C GLU A 91 -0.72 -3.20 2.89
N LYS A 92 -0.37 -4.07 1.93
CA LYS A 92 0.24 -5.37 2.22
C LYS A 92 1.57 -5.24 2.96
N ALA A 93 2.42 -4.29 2.57
CA ALA A 93 3.69 -4.05 3.24
C ALA A 93 3.49 -3.55 4.68
N ALA A 94 2.50 -2.68 4.90
CA ALA A 94 2.10 -2.25 6.23
C ALA A 94 1.59 -3.44 7.06
N ALA A 95 0.68 -4.25 6.51
CA ALA A 95 0.18 -5.46 7.17
C ALA A 95 1.32 -6.42 7.58
N LYS A 96 2.34 -6.56 6.72
CA LYS A 96 3.53 -7.37 7.01
C LYS A 96 4.37 -6.81 8.16
N LEU A 97 4.50 -5.49 8.29
CA LEU A 97 5.19 -4.84 9.41
C LEU A 97 4.41 -4.98 10.72
N HIS A 98 3.08 -4.86 10.67
CA HIS A 98 2.20 -4.98 11.84
C HIS A 98 1.84 -6.44 12.20
N GLY A 99 2.26 -7.41 11.37
CA GLY A 99 2.10 -8.85 11.61
C GLY A 99 0.88 -9.48 10.93
N SER A 100 -0.16 -8.72 10.60
CA SER A 100 -1.28 -9.18 9.77
C SER A 100 -2.13 -8.00 9.25
N TYR A 101 -3.03 -8.26 8.29
CA TYR A 101 -4.03 -7.26 7.89
C TYR A 101 -4.97 -6.88 9.04
N GLY A 102 -5.36 -7.83 9.89
CA GLY A 102 -6.21 -7.54 11.06
C GLY A 102 -5.54 -6.61 12.07
N ALA A 103 -4.20 -6.55 12.09
CA ALA A 103 -3.46 -5.63 12.95
C ALA A 103 -3.45 -4.17 12.45
N LEU A 104 -3.93 -3.91 11.23
CA LEU A 104 -4.14 -2.56 10.70
C LEU A 104 -5.51 -1.99 11.08
N ASP A 105 -6.43 -2.84 11.55
CA ASP A 105 -7.76 -2.44 11.99
C ASP A 105 -7.61 -1.54 13.22
N SER A 106 -8.19 -0.32 13.16
CA SER A 106 -8.15 0.70 14.22
C SER A 106 -6.80 1.39 14.54
N GLY A 107 -5.85 1.42 13.61
CA GLY A 107 -4.60 2.20 13.75
C GLY A 107 -4.79 3.73 13.75
N ASN A 108 -3.73 4.48 14.07
CA ASN A 108 -3.77 5.95 14.18
C ASN A 108 -3.05 6.64 13.00
N ALA A 109 -3.52 7.82 12.57
CA ALA A 109 -2.92 8.60 11.48
C ALA A 109 -1.46 9.00 11.74
N ALA A 110 -1.04 9.08 13.01
CA ALA A 110 0.36 9.31 13.37
C ALA A 110 1.30 8.14 13.01
N GLU A 111 0.75 6.95 12.77
CA GLU A 111 1.51 5.75 12.37
C GLU A 111 1.65 5.65 10.83
N ALA A 112 1.01 6.56 10.08
CA ALA A 112 0.89 6.50 8.62
C ALA A 112 1.99 7.22 7.83
N LEU A 113 2.81 8.05 8.51
CA LEU A 113 3.78 8.98 7.90
C LEU A 113 5.19 8.69 8.39
#